data_AF-A0A1E4IHW1-F1
#
_entry.id   AF-A0A1E4IHW1-F1
#
_cell.length_a   1.000
_cell.length_b   1.000
_cell.length_c   1.000
_cell.angle_alpha   90.00
_cell.angle_beta   90.00
_cell.angle_gamma   90.00
#
_symmetry.space_group_name_H-M   'P 1'
#
loop_
_entity.id
_entity.type
_entity.pdbx_description
1 polymer ?
#
loop_
_entity_poly.entity_id
_entity_poly.type
_entity_poly.pdbx_seq_one_letter_code
_entity_poly.pdbx_strand_id
1 'polypeptide(L)'
;MHTDARLVPGRVRLLSVQAPEDIEYLVKESEVLTGRSGRTFVIAGADRLVYRVHWQPLTESGGHATGPVVERLGLRGEVLSRQHLQLWEFLEHSLVEAQAAGQLFTPPVRTTP
;
A
#
# COMPACT_ATOMS: atom_id res chain seq x y z
N MET A 1 -43.03 -0.68 1.98
CA MET A 1 -42.36 -1.99 1.84
C MET A 1 -41.00 -1.87 2.50
N HIS A 2 -40.78 -2.68 3.52
CA HIS A 2 -39.61 -2.65 4.40
C HIS A 2 -38.54 -3.56 3.79
N THR A 3 -37.41 -3.01 3.37
CA THR A 3 -36.24 -3.82 3.00
C THR A 3 -35.14 -3.51 4.01
N ASP A 4 -35.02 -4.46 4.93
CA ASP A 4 -33.99 -4.61 5.94
C ASP A 4 -32.60 -4.57 5.27
N ALA A 5 -31.94 -3.42 5.36
CA ALA A 5 -30.56 -3.25 4.92
C ALA A 5 -29.65 -3.94 5.93
N ARG A 6 -29.48 -5.26 5.77
CA ARG A 6 -28.48 -6.04 6.48
C ARG A 6 -27.13 -5.33 6.38
N LEU A 7 -26.61 -4.91 7.52
CA LEU A 7 -25.29 -4.30 7.70
C LEU A 7 -24.21 -5.17 7.04
N VAL A 8 -23.74 -4.76 5.85
CA VAL A 8 -22.52 -5.31 5.25
C VAL A 8 -21.35 -4.80 6.09
N PRO A 9 -20.47 -5.66 6.62
CA PRO A 9 -19.35 -5.21 7.43
C PRO A 9 -18.45 -4.24 6.66
N GLY A 10 -18.37 -2.99 7.14
CA GLY A 10 -17.27 -2.06 6.92
C GLY A 10 -16.94 -1.70 5.47
N ARG A 11 -17.67 -0.75 4.87
CA ARG A 11 -17.11 0.08 3.79
C ARG A 11 -15.97 0.92 4.37
N VAL A 12 -14.74 0.39 4.35
CA VAL A 12 -13.55 1.17 4.67
C VAL A 12 -13.43 2.26 3.61
N ARG A 13 -13.58 3.53 4.02
CA ARG A 13 -13.40 4.68 3.14
C ARG A 13 -11.92 4.73 2.75
N LEU A 14 -11.61 4.37 1.51
CA LEU A 14 -10.26 4.48 0.98
C LEU A 14 -9.92 5.95 0.68
N LEU A 15 -8.65 6.30 0.87
CA LEU A 15 -8.07 7.60 0.58
C LEU A 15 -7.29 7.50 -0.73
N SER A 16 -7.45 8.45 -1.64
CA SER A 16 -6.68 8.51 -2.88
C SER A 16 -5.25 8.98 -2.58
N VAL A 17 -4.26 8.33 -3.18
CA VAL A 17 -2.85 8.76 -3.12
C VAL A 17 -2.64 9.82 -4.21
N GLN A 18 -2.14 11.01 -3.85
CA GLN A 18 -2.13 12.16 -4.76
C GLN A 18 -0.87 12.21 -5.61
N ALA A 19 0.28 11.85 -5.05
CA ALA A 19 1.57 11.87 -5.71
C ALA A 19 2.41 10.60 -5.40
N PRO A 20 3.38 10.21 -6.24
CA PRO A 20 4.28 9.08 -5.94
C PRO A 20 5.02 9.25 -4.61
N GLU A 21 5.43 10.47 -4.29
CA GLU A 21 6.17 10.81 -3.06
C GLU A 21 5.33 10.58 -1.81
N ASP A 22 3.99 10.64 -1.92
CA ASP A 22 3.08 10.36 -0.81
C ASP A 22 3.18 8.91 -0.35
N ILE A 23 3.56 7.97 -1.21
CA ILE A 23 3.62 6.54 -0.86
C ILE A 23 4.61 6.34 0.30
N GLU A 24 5.82 6.87 0.17
CA GLU A 24 6.85 6.76 1.21
C GLU A 24 6.40 7.48 2.49
N TYR A 25 5.85 8.68 2.36
CA TYR A 25 5.33 9.43 3.50
C TYR A 25 4.23 8.65 4.25
N LEU A 26 3.23 8.16 3.54
CA LEU A 26 2.10 7.43 4.10
C LEU A 26 2.55 6.13 4.77
N VAL A 27 3.57 5.46 4.21
CA VAL A 27 4.14 4.26 4.83
C VAL A 27 4.79 4.62 6.15
N LYS A 28 5.69 5.61 6.18
CA LYS A 28 6.33 6.07 7.42
C LYS A 28 5.29 6.52 8.47
N GLU A 29 4.28 7.26 8.05
CA GLU A 29 3.17 7.67 8.92
C GLU A 29 2.47 6.45 9.54
N SER A 30 2.12 5.45 8.73
CA SER A 30 1.47 4.21 9.20
C SER A 30 2.34 3.44 10.18
N GLU A 31 3.64 3.33 9.90
CA GLU A 31 4.60 2.66 10.78
C GLU A 31 4.72 3.37 12.13
N VAL A 32 4.79 4.71 12.13
CA VAL A 32 4.83 5.52 13.36
C VAL A 32 3.54 5.37 14.17
N LEU A 33 2.37 5.44 13.52
CA LEU A 33 1.08 5.42 14.20
C LEU A 33 0.68 4.04 14.72
N THR A 34 1.13 2.97 14.08
CA THR A 34 0.68 1.59 14.40
C THR A 34 1.77 0.71 15.00
N GLY A 35 3.05 1.10 14.88
CA GLY A 35 4.19 0.26 15.21
C GLY A 35 4.36 -0.96 14.31
N ARG A 36 3.57 -1.07 13.22
CA ARG A 36 3.61 -2.20 12.28
C ARG A 36 4.31 -1.76 11.01
N SER A 37 5.22 -2.58 10.50
CA SER A 37 5.92 -2.27 9.26
C SER A 37 4.99 -2.29 8.05
N GLY A 38 5.15 -1.27 7.23
CA GLY A 38 4.48 -1.09 5.96
C GLY A 38 3.07 -0.52 6.00
N ARG A 39 2.55 -0.29 4.79
CA ARG A 39 1.19 0.18 4.55
C ARG A 39 0.56 -0.53 3.37
N THR A 40 -0.76 -0.72 3.45
CA THR A 40 -1.55 -1.31 2.38
C THR A 40 -1.98 -0.26 1.35
N PHE A 41 -1.77 -0.57 0.08
CA PHE A 41 -2.29 0.17 -1.06
C PHE A 41 -3.19 -0.73 -1.91
N VAL A 42 -4.16 -0.12 -2.57
CA VAL A 42 -5.14 -0.80 -3.40
C VAL A 42 -5.20 -0.10 -4.75
N ILE A 43 -4.95 -0.84 -5.82
CA ILE A 43 -5.18 -0.37 -7.18
C ILE A 43 -6.66 -0.61 -7.50
N ALA A 44 -7.38 0.44 -7.86
CA ALA A 44 -8.76 0.35 -8.29
C ALA A 44 -8.87 -0.43 -9.61
N GLY A 45 -9.88 -1.29 -9.68
CA GLY A 45 -10.13 -2.18 -10.81
C GLY A 45 -11.16 -3.24 -10.42
N ALA A 46 -11.48 -4.15 -11.34
CA ALA A 46 -12.40 -5.26 -11.04
C ALA A 46 -11.84 -6.17 -9.92
N ASP A 47 -10.55 -6.48 -10.00
CA ASP A 47 -9.88 -7.38 -9.05
C ASP A 47 -9.37 -6.69 -7.78
N ARG A 48 -9.39 -5.35 -7.73
CA ARG A 48 -8.91 -4.52 -6.61
C ARG A 48 -7.59 -5.03 -6.01
N LEU A 49 -6.52 -4.97 -6.80
CA LEU A 49 -5.24 -5.53 -6.41
C LEU A 49 -4.69 -4.86 -5.14
N VAL A 50 -4.33 -5.68 -4.16
CA VAL A 50 -3.84 -5.22 -2.85
C VAL A 50 -2.33 -5.40 -2.78
N TYR A 51 -1.64 -4.36 -2.35
CA TYR A 51 -0.20 -4.35 -2.14
C TYR A 51 0.12 -3.91 -0.73
N ARG A 52 1.21 -4.43 -0.16
CA ARG A 52 1.84 -3.89 1.05
C ARG A 52 3.23 -3.39 0.69
N VAL A 53 3.52 -2.15 1.04
CA VAL A 53 4.81 -1.52 0.80
C VAL A 53 5.46 -1.20 2.14
N HIS A 54 6.73 -1.53 2.29
CA HIS A 54 7.57 -1.21 3.45
C HIS A 54 9.01 -0.98 3.00
N TRP A 55 9.86 -0.33 3.81
CA TRP A 55 11.24 -0.02 3.43
C TRP A 55 12.20 -0.93 4.19
N GLN A 56 13.21 -1.46 3.51
CA GLN A 56 14.26 -2.29 4.11
C GLN A 56 15.65 -1.88 3.63
N PRO A 57 16.70 -2.09 4.45
CA PRO A 57 18.07 -1.92 4.01
C PRO A 57 18.37 -2.81 2.79
N LEU A 58 18.97 -2.20 1.77
CA LEU A 58 19.45 -2.90 0.58
C LEU A 58 20.83 -3.46 0.90
N THR A 59 20.98 -4.77 0.73
CA THR A 59 22.25 -5.48 0.91
C THR A 59 23.02 -5.45 -0.41
N GLU A 60 23.49 -4.27 -0.81
CA GLU A 60 24.36 -4.13 -1.96
C GLU A 60 25.82 -3.98 -1.55
N SER A 61 26.71 -4.53 -2.37
CA SER A 61 28.15 -4.44 -2.21
C SER A 61 28.62 -3.02 -2.58
N GLY A 62 28.32 -2.01 -1.76
CA GLY A 62 28.78 -0.64 -2.03
C GLY A 62 28.15 0.50 -1.23
N GLY A 63 27.06 0.30 -0.50
CA GLY A 63 26.46 1.39 0.28
C GLY A 63 25.26 0.96 1.13
N HIS A 64 25.01 1.71 2.20
CA HIS A 64 23.83 1.53 3.07
C HIS A 64 22.62 2.25 2.46
N ALA A 65 22.12 1.74 1.33
CA ALA A 65 20.88 2.22 0.74
C ALA A 65 19.67 1.54 1.38
N THR A 66 18.50 2.18 1.38
CA THR A 66 17.22 1.59 1.79
C THR A 66 16.27 1.67 0.60
N GLY A 67 15.57 0.58 0.32
CA GLY A 67 14.68 0.48 -0.83
C GLY A 67 13.29 -0.02 -0.44
N PRO A 68 12.26 0.28 -1.24
CA PRO A 68 10.93 -0.26 -1.04
C PRO A 68 10.90 -1.77 -1.33
N VAL A 69 10.21 -2.48 -0.44
CA VAL A 69 9.80 -3.86 -0.60
C VAL A 69 8.30 -3.85 -0.86
N VAL A 70 7.94 -4.30 -2.07
CA VAL A 70 6.56 -4.33 -2.55
C VAL A 70 6.06 -5.76 -2.53
N GLU A 71 5.01 -6.00 -1.76
CA GLU A 71 4.36 -7.30 -1.67
C GLU A 71 2.97 -7.24 -2.30
N ARG A 72 2.68 -8.15 -3.24
CA ARG A 72 1.32 -8.36 -3.72
C ARG A 72 0.61 -9.31 -2.77
N LEU A 73 -0.53 -8.87 -2.24
CA LEU A 73 -1.32 -9.65 -1.30
C LEU A 73 -2.48 -10.35 -2.01
N GLY A 74 -2.77 -11.57 -1.57
CA GLY A 74 -3.97 -12.30 -1.93
C GLY A 74 -5.16 -11.93 -1.06
N LEU A 75 -6.31 -12.57 -1.31
CA LEU A 75 -7.58 -12.20 -0.69
C LEU A 75 -7.60 -12.43 0.84
N ARG A 76 -6.74 -13.30 1.36
CA ARG A 76 -6.65 -13.59 2.80
C ARG A 76 -5.45 -12.88 3.45
N GLY A 77 -4.79 -11.98 2.72
CA GLY A 77 -3.61 -11.25 3.18
C GLY A 77 -2.29 -12.04 3.07
N GLU A 78 -2.31 -13.19 2.42
CA GLU A 78 -1.12 -13.96 2.07
C GLU A 78 -0.26 -13.22 1.05
N VAL A 79 1.06 -13.34 1.15
CA VAL A 79 1.98 -12.74 0.17
C VAL A 79 2.05 -13.65 -1.05
N LEU A 80 1.54 -13.17 -2.19
CA LEU A 80 1.59 -13.89 -3.47
C LEU A 80 2.92 -13.65 -4.21
N SER A 81 3.48 -12.45 -4.07
CA SER A 81 4.78 -12.09 -4.63
C SER A 81 5.44 -11.00 -3.78
N ARG A 82 6.77 -10.97 -3.76
CA ARG A 82 7.57 -9.93 -3.10
C ARG A 82 8.66 -9.46 -4.06
N GLN A 83 8.83 -8.15 -4.15
CA GLN A 83 9.87 -7.50 -4.96
C GLN A 83 10.66 -6.55 -4.05
N HIS A 84 11.99 -6.65 -4.10
CA HIS A 84 12.89 -5.70 -3.48
C HIS A 84 13.36 -4.77 -4.59
N LEU A 85 13.02 -3.50 -4.48
CA LEU A 85 13.23 -2.54 -5.55
C LEU A 85 14.19 -1.44 -5.11
N GLN A 86 15.00 -0.99 -6.04
CA GLN A 86 15.67 0.29 -5.95
C GLN A 86 14.66 1.44 -6.11
N LEU A 87 15.05 2.64 -5.71
CA LEU A 87 14.17 3.81 -5.87
C LEU A 87 13.79 4.05 -7.34
N TRP A 88 14.74 3.92 -8.27
CA TRP A 88 14.45 4.11 -9.70
C TRP A 88 13.56 3.00 -10.27
N GLU A 89 13.74 1.75 -9.83
CA GLU A 89 12.86 0.64 -10.22
C GLU A 89 11.44 0.82 -9.67
N PHE A 90 11.32 1.40 -8.47
CA PHE A 90 10.02 1.68 -7.87
C PHE A 90 9.23 2.74 -8.64
N LEU A 91 9.91 3.74 -9.22
CA LEU A 91 9.27 4.76 -10.05
C LEU A 91 8.63 4.18 -11.32
N GLU A 92 9.11 3.03 -11.79
CA GLU A 92 8.56 2.29 -12.94
C GLU A 92 7.55 1.21 -12.51
N HIS A 93 7.26 1.07 -11.21
CA HIS A 93 6.37 0.03 -10.71
C HIS A 93 4.88 0.38 -10.96
N SER A 94 4.04 -0.64 -11.13
CA SER A 94 2.59 -0.50 -11.39
C SER A 94 1.81 0.28 -10.33
N LEU A 95 2.39 0.47 -9.14
CA LEU A 95 1.81 1.30 -8.08
C LEU A 95 1.89 2.79 -8.45
N VAL A 96 3.02 3.21 -9.02
CA VAL A 96 3.23 4.58 -9.49
C VAL A 96 2.38 4.84 -10.73
N GLU A 97 2.30 3.87 -11.66
CA GLU A 97 1.39 3.95 -12.81
C GLU A 97 -0.08 4.11 -12.38
N ALA A 98 -0.53 3.28 -11.44
CA ALA A 98 -1.89 3.37 -10.90
C ALA A 98 -2.13 4.69 -10.15
N GLN A 99 -1.12 5.22 -9.46
CA GLN A 99 -1.21 6.54 -8.83
C GLN A 99 -1.39 7.62 -9.90
N ALA A 100 -0.55 7.62 -10.95
CA ALA A 100 -0.62 8.60 -12.03
C ALA A 100 -1.98 8.55 -12.76
N ALA A 101 -2.60 7.38 -12.84
CA ALA A 101 -3.95 7.19 -13.38
C ALA A 101 -5.09 7.60 -12.41
N GLY A 102 -4.79 8.05 -11.19
CA GLY A 102 -5.80 8.34 -10.16
C GLY A 102 -6.50 7.11 -9.60
N GLN A 103 -5.88 5.93 -9.73
CA GLN A 103 -6.42 4.62 -9.38
C GLN A 103 -5.77 4.02 -8.13
N LEU A 104 -4.79 4.69 -7.51
CA LEU A 104 -4.17 4.20 -6.28
C LEU A 104 -4.85 4.77 -5.04
N PHE A 105 -5.18 3.87 -4.11
CA PHE A 105 -5.82 4.20 -2.85
C PHE A 105 -5.15 3.51 -1.66
N THR A 106 -5.36 4.01 -0.45
CA THR A 106 -4.96 3.39 0.82
C THR A 106 -6.11 3.40 1.82
N PRO A 107 -6.25 2.37 2.68
CA PRO A 107 -7.07 2.49 3.87
C PRO A 107 -6.58 3.63 4.78
N PRO A 108 -7.48 4.22 5.61
CA PRO A 108 -7.09 5.16 6.63
C PRO A 108 -6.42 4.41 7.79
N VAL A 109 -5.39 5.00 8.38
CA VAL A 109 -4.79 4.46 9.60
C VAL A 109 -5.74 4.76 10.76
N ARG A 110 -6.18 3.72 11.48
CA ARG A 110 -6.97 3.87 12.70
C ARG A 110 -6.01 3.77 13.88
N THR A 111 -5.79 4.86 14.58
CA THR A 111 -5.25 4.81 15.93
C THR A 111 -6.38 4.31 16.83
N THR A 112 -6.27 3.10 17.39
CA THR A 112 -7.08 2.78 18.58
C THR A 112 -6.65 3.72 19.70
N PRO A 113 -7.58 4.47 20.32
CA PRO A 113 -7.25 5.32 21.46
C PRO A 113 -6.81 4.50 22.67
#